data_AF-A0A6M1YUL0-F1
#
_entry.id   AF-A0A6M1YUL0-F1
#
_cell.length_a   1.000
_cell.length_b   1.000
_cell.length_c   1.000
_cell.angle_alpha   90.00
_cell.angle_beta   90.00
_cell.angle_gamma   90.00
#
_symmetry.space_group_name_H-M   'P 1'
#
loop_
_entity.id
_entity.type
_entity.pdbx_description
1 polymer ?
#
loop_
_entity_poly.entity_id
_entity_poly.type
_entity_poly.pdbx_seq_one_letter_code
_entity_poly.pdbx_strand_id
1 'polypeptide(L)' 'MDNKRLLKKIANLESKLDLLETEFDYLNKILIRCGFPKGIITLKKSAIELLSENKVFKSL' A
#
# COMPACT_ATOMS: atom_id res chain seq x y z
N MET A 1 -23.20 4.32 -23.22
CA MET A 1 -23.24 4.15 -21.75
C MET A 1 -23.90 5.37 -21.16
N ASP A 2 -24.92 5.22 -20.31
CA ASP A 2 -25.65 6.38 -19.79
C ASP A 2 -24.78 7.25 -18.88
N ASN A 3 -24.77 8.56 -19.16
CA ASN A 3 -23.94 9.54 -18.47
C ASN A 3 -24.20 9.53 -16.93
N LYS A 4 -25.46 9.38 -16.52
CA LYS A 4 -25.85 9.23 -15.11
C LYS A 4 -25.22 8.01 -14.43
N ARG A 5 -25.05 6.90 -15.16
CA ARG A 5 -24.41 5.68 -14.64
C ARG A 5 -22.91 5.87 -14.49
N LEU A 6 -22.27 6.58 -15.42
CA LEU A 6 -20.86 6.92 -15.36
C LEU A 6 -20.57 7.84 -14.17
N LEU A 7 -21.36 8.91 -13.98
CA LEU A 7 -21.22 9.82 -12.84
C LEU A 7 -21.38 9.10 -11.50
N LYS A 8 -22.37 8.20 -11.37
CA LYS A 8 -22.53 7.37 -10.15
C LYS A 8 -21.31 6.47 -9.90
N LYS A 9 -20.72 5.93 -10.96
CA LYS A 9 -19.51 5.11 -10.85
C LYS A 9 -18.31 5.94 -10.42
N ILE A 10 -18.15 7.16 -10.97
CA ILE A 10 -17.09 8.09 -10.59
C ILE A 10 -17.19 8.43 -9.10
N ALA A 11 -18.35 8.89 -8.63
CA ALA A 11 -18.54 9.24 -7.21
C ALA A 11 -18.22 8.08 -6.26
N ASN A 12 -18.60 6.85 -6.63
CA ASN A 12 -18.28 5.66 -5.84
C ASN A 12 -16.77 5.34 -5.86
N LEU A 13 -16.09 5.56 -6.98
CA LEU A 13 -14.64 5.36 -7.06
C LEU A 13 -13.88 6.43 -6.27
N GLU A 14 -14.33 7.68 -6.31
CA GLU A 14 -13.78 8.79 -5.51
C GLU A 14 -13.89 8.49 -4.02
N SER A 15 -15.09 8.10 -3.53
CA SER A 15 -15.28 7.74 -2.12
C SER A 15 -14.37 6.58 -1.67
N LYS A 16 -14.13 5.60 -2.56
CA LYS A 16 -13.22 4.48 -2.27
C LYS A 16 -11.76 4.92 -2.27
N LEU A 17 -11.39 5.83 -3.16
CA LEU A 17 -10.04 6.38 -3.22
C LEU A 17 -9.74 7.16 -1.94
N ASP A 18 -10.62 8.06 -1.51
CA ASP A 18 -10.46 8.86 -0.29
C ASP A 18 -10.26 7.98 0.94
N LEU A 19 -11.07 6.91 1.07
CA LEU A 19 -10.92 5.95 2.14
C LEU A 19 -9.57 5.22 2.06
N LEU A 20 -9.18 4.75 0.87
CA LEU A 20 -7.94 4.03 0.68
C LEU A 20 -6.72 4.91 1.00
N GLU A 21 -6.72 6.17 0.59
CA GLU A 21 -5.67 7.13 0.90
C GLU A 21 -5.55 7.37 2.41
N THR A 22 -6.69 7.51 3.10
CA THR A 22 -6.75 7.68 4.56
C THR A 22 -6.16 6.47 5.28
N GLU A 23 -6.59 5.26 4.92
CA GLU A 23 -6.09 4.01 5.52
C GLU A 23 -4.61 3.79 5.22
N PHE A 24 -4.17 4.13 4.01
CA PHE A 24 -2.77 4.01 3.60
C PHE A 24 -1.86 4.96 4.40
N ASP A 25 -2.28 6.20 4.63
CA ASP A 25 -1.55 7.15 5.48
C ASP A 25 -1.52 6.70 6.95
N TYR A 26 -2.65 6.21 7.48
CA TYR A 26 -2.72 5.68 8.83
C TYR A 26 -1.76 4.50 9.02
N LEU A 27 -1.76 3.54 8.09
CA LEU A 27 -0.82 2.42 8.09
C LEU A 27 0.64 2.90 8.03
N ASN A 28 0.93 3.88 7.19
CA ASN A 28 2.28 4.44 7.08
C ASN A 28 2.75 5.06 8.41
N LYS A 29 1.87 5.79 9.11
CA LYS A 29 2.14 6.35 10.44
C LYS A 29 2.39 5.26 11.48
N ILE A 30 1.61 4.17 11.47
CA ILE A 30 1.84 3.01 12.36
C ILE A 30 3.23 2.43 12.11
N LEU A 31 3.60 2.19 10.84
CA LEU A 31 4.89 1.60 10.51
C LEU A 31 6.06 2.46 10.99
N ILE A 32 5.96 3.79 10.88
CA ILE A 32 6.96 4.71 11.44
C ILE A 32 7.09 4.52 12.95
N ARG A 33 5.96 4.42 13.67
CA ARG A 33 5.96 4.17 15.12
C ARG A 33 6.51 2.80 15.50
N CYS A 34 6.36 1.80 14.63
CA CYS A 34 6.91 0.46 14.81
C CYS A 34 8.41 0.35 14.47
N GLY A 35 9.08 1.44 14.10
CA GLY A 35 10.52 1.45 13.82
C GLY A 35 10.90 1.31 12.35
N PHE A 36 9.95 1.45 11.41
CA PHE A 36 10.25 1.59 9.98
C PHE A 36 10.39 3.09 9.64
N PRO A 37 11.61 3.67 9.56
CA PRO A 37 11.79 5.13 9.60
C PRO A 37 11.20 5.89 8.40
N LYS A 38 10.89 5.22 7.28
CA LYS A 38 10.15 5.79 6.15
C LYS A 38 8.84 5.01 5.89
N GLY A 39 8.26 4.45 6.95
CA GLY A 39 7.02 3.68 6.95
C GLY A 39 7.02 2.58 5.90
N ILE A 40 6.06 2.66 4.99
CA ILE A 40 5.81 1.65 3.95
C ILE A 40 7.04 1.44 3.05
N ILE A 41 7.82 2.49 2.76
CA ILE A 41 9.00 2.39 1.89
C ILE A 41 10.04 1.46 2.52
N THR A 42 10.36 1.69 3.80
CA THR A 42 11.32 0.87 4.53
C THR A 42 10.81 -0.54 4.79
N LEU A 43 9.51 -0.70 5.08
CA LEU A 43 8.89 -2.03 5.19
C LEU A 43 9.06 -2.83 3.90
N LYS A 44 8.73 -2.24 2.74
CA LYS A 44 8.87 -2.90 1.43
C LYS A 44 10.31 -3.30 1.15
N LYS A 45 11.27 -2.42 1.46
CA LYS A 45 12.70 -2.71 1.30
C LYS A 45 13.12 -3.92 2.13
N SER A 46 12.80 -3.92 3.43
CA SER A 46 13.11 -5.04 4.33
C SER A 46 12.44 -6.34 3.88
N ALA A 47 11.18 -6.29 3.44
CA ALA A 47 10.49 -7.47 2.92
C ALA A 47 11.16 -8.02 1.65
N ILE A 48 11.56 -7.16 0.72
CA ILE A 48 12.28 -7.55 -0.50
C ILE A 48 13.65 -8.17 -0.16
N GLU A 49 14.39 -7.59 0.80
CA GLU A 49 15.67 -8.11 1.29
C GLU A 49 15.49 -9.52 1.87
N LEU A 50 14.52 -9.73 2.78
CA LEU A 50 14.22 -11.03 3.36
C LEU A 50 13.82 -12.09 2.33
N LEU A 51 13.04 -11.70 1.32
CA LEU A 51 12.64 -12.59 0.23
C LEU A 51 13.81 -12.91 -0.72
N SER A 52 14.74 -11.97 -0.89
CA SER A 52 15.91 -12.14 -1.75
C SER A 52 16.97 -13.01 -1.07
N GLU A 53 17.20 -12.82 0.23
CA GLU A 53 18.06 -13.69 1.04
C GLU A 53 17.58 -15.14 0.99
N ASN A 54 16.26 -15.38 1.10
CA ASN A 54 15.67 -16.71 0.95
C ASN A 54 15.90 -17.36 -0.43
N LYS A 55 16.11 -16.58 -1.50
CA LYS A 55 16.43 -17.12 -2.82
C LYS A 55 17.89 -17.58 -2.91
N VAL A 56 18.82 -16.85 -2.28
CA VAL A 56 20.25 -17.19 -2.27
C VAL A 56 20.50 -18.53 -1.55
N PHE A 57 19.77 -18.82 -0.47
CA PHE A 57 19.89 -20.09 0.26
C PHE A 57 19.29 -21.32 -0.45
N LYS A 58 18.45 -21.14 -1.47
CA LYS A 58 17.88 -22.26 -2.26
C LYS A 58 18.68 -22.62 -3.51
N SER A 59 19.67 -21.80 -3.88
CA SER A 59 20.53 -22.00 -5.06
C SER A 59 21.94 -22.51 -4.74
N LEU A 60 22.20 -22.86 -3.48
CA LEU A 60 23.42 -23.51 -2.99
C LEU A 60 23.05 -24.90 -2.45
#